data_AF-A0A662UY34-F1
#
_entry.id   AF-A0A662UY34-F1
#
_cell.length_a   1.000
_cell.length_b   1.000
_cell.length_c   1.000
_cell.angle_alpha   90.00
_cell.angle_beta   90.00
_cell.angle_gamma   90.00
#
_symmetry.space_group_name_H-M   'P 1'
#
loop_
_entity.id
_entity.type
_entity.pdbx_description
1 polymer ?
#
loop_
_entity_poly.entity_id
_entity_poly.type
_entity_poly.pdbx_seq_one_letter_code
_entity_poly.pdbx_strand_id
1 'polypeptide(L)'
;MEFKGIYEPIWFKVFTVYQKDPRLLEEWIGVVEKDLDRALEIARSLTVAEERPDTIVLGFSPQVLLAIVSISRNSVKVITSPEVWSRGESGPGRFSHRLLKILYERGYVSVVVETALAPARDKRPSEVVRGVIEAIESVRPCIVDVSGGTQLSAIAIARKIDRLTYTYPMGDHVYVYRL
;
A
#
# COMPACT_ATOMS: atom_id res chain seq x y z
N MET A 1 24.69 -9.54 9.03
CA MET A 1 23.85 -10.75 8.99
C MET A 1 23.92 -11.24 7.55
N GLU A 2 24.54 -12.39 7.28
CA GLU A 2 24.67 -12.93 5.92
C GLU A 2 23.37 -13.67 5.57
N PHE A 3 22.62 -13.09 4.64
CA PHE A 3 21.35 -13.61 4.14
C PHE A 3 21.66 -14.67 3.06
N LYS A 4 21.22 -15.93 3.27
CA LYS A 4 21.31 -17.02 2.27
C LYS A 4 19.94 -17.65 1.98
N GLY A 5 19.44 -17.44 0.77
CA GLY A 5 18.30 -18.16 0.17
C GLY A 5 17.93 -17.64 -1.22
N ILE A 6 17.31 -18.47 -2.07
CA ILE A 6 16.94 -18.14 -3.47
C ILE A 6 15.87 -17.03 -3.53
N TYR A 7 15.12 -16.80 -2.44
CA TYR A 7 14.05 -15.80 -2.34
C TYR A 7 14.51 -14.44 -1.78
N GLU A 8 15.63 -14.36 -1.06
CA GLU A 8 16.10 -13.08 -0.50
C GLU A 8 16.47 -12.02 -1.54
N PRO A 9 17.01 -12.35 -2.74
CA PRO A 9 17.31 -11.34 -3.73
C PRO A 9 16.07 -10.58 -4.19
N ILE A 10 14.91 -11.24 -4.30
CA ILE A 10 13.71 -10.57 -4.82
C ILE A 10 13.05 -9.68 -3.77
N TRP A 11 13.00 -10.12 -2.51
CA TRP A 11 12.53 -9.29 -1.40
C TRP A 11 13.39 -8.04 -1.25
N PHE A 12 14.72 -8.18 -1.26
CA PHE A 12 15.59 -7.01 -1.23
C PHE A 12 15.35 -6.08 -2.44
N LYS A 13 15.34 -6.63 -3.67
CA LYS A 13 15.20 -5.82 -4.90
C LYS A 13 13.86 -5.09 -5.04
N VAL A 14 12.77 -5.69 -4.58
CA VAL A 14 11.41 -5.16 -4.78
C VAL A 14 10.90 -4.42 -3.55
N PHE A 15 11.15 -4.97 -2.37
CA PHE A 15 10.55 -4.54 -1.12
C PHE A 15 11.42 -3.50 -0.40
N THR A 16 12.74 -3.74 -0.29
CA THR A 16 13.66 -2.84 0.41
C THR A 16 14.41 -1.89 -0.52
N VAL A 17 14.28 -2.06 -1.83
CA VAL A 17 14.70 -1.09 -2.86
C VAL A 17 13.47 -0.69 -3.66
N TYR A 18 13.22 0.61 -3.80
CA TYR A 18 12.06 1.12 -4.54
C TYR A 18 12.24 0.96 -6.06
N GLN A 19 12.26 -0.28 -6.56
CA GLN A 19 12.34 -0.59 -7.98
C GLN A 19 10.95 -0.66 -8.59
N LYS A 20 10.74 0.08 -9.67
CA LYS A 20 9.53 0.00 -10.51
C LYS A 20 9.70 -0.94 -11.70
N ASP A 21 10.54 -1.98 -11.59
CA ASP A 21 10.68 -2.98 -12.66
C ASP A 21 9.45 -3.91 -12.64
N PRO A 22 8.59 -3.89 -13.69
CA PRO A 22 7.39 -4.71 -13.72
C PRO A 22 7.68 -6.21 -13.70
N ARG A 23 8.86 -6.65 -14.17
CA ARG A 23 9.22 -8.08 -14.18
C ARG A 23 9.52 -8.57 -12.77
N LEU A 24 10.22 -7.75 -11.98
CA LEU A 24 10.51 -8.07 -10.58
C LEU A 24 9.22 -8.01 -9.73
N LEU A 25 8.34 -7.04 -9.99
CA LEU A 25 7.03 -7.00 -9.34
C LEU A 25 6.16 -8.22 -9.69
N GLU A 26 6.18 -8.67 -10.94
CA GLU A 26 5.47 -9.87 -11.39
C GLU A 26 5.98 -11.13 -10.68
N GLU A 27 7.31 -11.32 -10.66
CA GLU A 27 7.92 -12.45 -9.97
C GLU A 27 7.64 -12.40 -8.45
N TRP A 28 7.73 -11.22 -7.83
CA TRP A 28 7.48 -11.04 -6.40
C TRP A 28 6.02 -11.30 -6.03
N ILE A 29 5.06 -10.73 -6.76
CA ILE A 29 3.63 -11.01 -6.54
C ILE A 29 3.35 -12.50 -6.73
N GLY A 30 3.96 -13.15 -7.72
CA GLY A 30 3.80 -14.60 -7.91
C GLY A 30 4.34 -15.45 -6.76
N VAL A 31 5.32 -14.96 -5.99
CA VAL A 31 5.76 -15.59 -4.73
C VAL A 31 4.75 -15.34 -3.61
N VAL A 32 4.27 -14.10 -3.48
CA VAL A 32 3.29 -13.72 -2.45
C VAL A 32 1.96 -14.47 -2.60
N GLU A 33 1.47 -14.65 -3.83
CA GLU A 33 0.22 -15.37 -4.10
C GLU A 33 0.29 -16.87 -3.79
N LYS A 34 1.48 -17.48 -3.89
CA LYS A 34 1.68 -18.90 -3.59
C LYS A 34 1.63 -19.20 -2.10
N ASP A 35 2.20 -18.30 -1.29
CA ASP A 35 2.29 -18.45 0.15
C ASP A 35 2.23 -17.08 0.84
N LEU A 36 1.00 -16.58 1.00
CA LEU A 36 0.75 -15.27 1.59
C LEU A 36 1.20 -15.20 3.05
N ASP A 37 0.98 -16.26 3.83
CA ASP A 37 1.31 -16.25 5.25
C ASP A 37 2.83 -16.16 5.43
N ARG A 38 3.60 -16.93 4.66
CA ARG A 38 5.06 -16.80 4.65
C ARG A 38 5.52 -15.44 4.12
N ALA A 39 4.86 -14.90 3.11
CA ALA A 39 5.18 -13.56 2.60
C ALA A 39 4.97 -12.47 3.65
N LEU A 40 3.91 -12.57 4.46
CA LEU A 40 3.65 -11.66 5.57
C LEU A 40 4.69 -11.81 6.69
N GLU A 41 5.13 -13.03 7.01
CA GLU A 41 6.23 -13.24 7.97
C GLU A 41 7.53 -12.57 7.52
N ILE A 42 7.90 -12.73 6.24
CA ILE A 42 9.10 -12.11 5.67
C ILE A 42 8.96 -10.60 5.63
N ALA A 43 7.82 -10.08 5.16
CA ALA A 43 7.56 -8.65 5.13
C ALA A 43 7.64 -8.05 6.55
N ARG A 44 7.12 -8.75 7.55
CA ARG A 44 7.17 -8.33 8.96
C ARG A 44 8.60 -8.28 9.50
N SER A 45 9.46 -9.24 9.16
CA SER A 45 10.86 -9.23 9.62
C SER A 45 11.69 -8.13 8.95
N LEU A 46 11.25 -7.63 7.79
CA LEU A 46 11.90 -6.55 7.04
C LEU A 46 11.29 -5.17 7.31
N THR A 47 10.17 -5.08 8.05
CA THR A 47 9.46 -3.82 8.29
C THR A 47 9.69 -3.32 9.71
N VAL A 48 10.24 -2.12 9.84
CA VAL A 48 10.40 -1.39 11.10
C VAL A 48 9.35 -0.29 11.15
N ALA A 49 8.66 -0.13 12.27
CA ALA A 49 7.57 0.83 12.39
C ALA A 49 7.62 1.61 13.70
N GLU A 50 7.66 2.93 13.60
CA GLU A 50 7.45 3.85 14.72
C GLU A 50 5.98 3.86 15.14
N GLU A 51 5.10 3.79 14.14
CA GLU A 51 3.66 3.82 14.32
C GLU A 51 2.98 2.85 13.33
N ARG A 52 1.87 2.24 13.77
CA ARG A 52 1.12 1.26 12.97
C ARG A 52 -0.15 1.91 12.45
N PRO A 53 -0.25 2.23 11.15
CA PRO A 53 -1.46 2.82 10.58
C PRO A 53 -2.60 1.80 10.51
N ASP A 54 -3.84 2.24 10.75
CA ASP A 54 -5.04 1.41 10.57
C ASP A 54 -5.64 1.56 9.15
N THR A 55 -5.16 2.55 8.39
CA THR A 55 -5.61 2.83 7.03
C THR A 55 -4.42 3.20 6.14
N ILE A 56 -4.46 2.75 4.88
CA ILE A 56 -3.46 3.10 3.86
C ILE A 56 -4.14 3.69 2.63
N VAL A 57 -3.49 4.69 2.02
CA VAL A 57 -3.80 5.09 0.65
C VAL A 57 -2.94 4.30 -0.32
N LEU A 58 -3.58 3.47 -1.13
CA LEU A 58 -2.90 2.58 -2.05
C LEU A 58 -2.92 3.16 -3.48
N GLY A 59 -1.72 3.36 -4.03
CA GLY A 59 -1.51 3.62 -5.46
C GLY A 59 -0.94 2.39 -6.17
N PHE A 60 -0.06 2.61 -7.15
CA PHE A 60 0.51 1.54 -7.98
C PHE A 60 1.77 0.87 -7.39
N SER A 61 1.98 1.01 -6.07
CA SER A 61 3.11 0.42 -5.35
C SER A 61 2.59 -0.58 -4.32
N PRO A 62 2.48 -1.87 -4.67
CA PRO A 62 1.93 -2.91 -3.79
C PRO A 62 2.78 -3.16 -2.54
N GLN A 63 4.08 -2.87 -2.59
CA GLN A 63 5.00 -3.20 -1.49
C GLN A 63 4.61 -2.54 -0.17
N VAL A 64 4.14 -1.30 -0.24
CA VAL A 64 3.69 -0.54 0.94
C VAL A 64 2.50 -1.24 1.59
N LEU A 65 1.55 -1.76 0.81
CA LEU A 65 0.41 -2.49 1.33
C LEU A 65 0.85 -3.73 2.12
N LEU A 66 1.76 -4.52 1.57
CA LEU A 66 2.25 -5.71 2.27
C LEU A 66 3.02 -5.34 3.54
N ALA A 67 3.86 -4.29 3.48
CA ALA A 67 4.58 -3.79 4.66
C ALA A 67 3.61 -3.42 5.79
N ILE A 68 2.62 -2.57 5.50
CA ILE A 68 1.63 -2.13 6.48
C ILE A 68 0.81 -3.29 7.03
N VAL A 69 0.32 -4.19 6.17
CA VAL A 69 -0.46 -5.34 6.63
C VAL A 69 0.37 -6.28 7.50
N SER A 70 1.64 -6.51 7.16
CA SER A 70 2.52 -7.44 7.90
C SER A 70 2.78 -7.05 9.36
N ILE A 71 2.72 -5.75 9.67
CA ILE A 71 2.93 -5.21 11.02
C ILE A 71 1.63 -4.87 11.74
N SER A 72 0.49 -4.94 11.05
CA SER A 72 -0.80 -4.59 11.62
C SER A 72 -1.25 -5.63 12.65
N ARG A 73 -1.94 -5.16 13.69
CA ARG A 73 -2.55 -6.02 14.71
C ARG A 73 -3.96 -6.49 14.33
N ASN A 74 -4.62 -5.73 13.47
CA ASN A 74 -5.98 -5.95 13.01
C ASN A 74 -6.01 -5.86 11.48
N SER A 75 -7.17 -6.10 10.88
CA SER A 75 -7.36 -5.82 9.46
C SER A 75 -7.19 -4.32 9.14
N VAL A 76 -6.57 -4.03 8.00
CA VAL A 76 -6.28 -2.66 7.53
C VAL A 76 -7.41 -2.18 6.63
N LYS A 77 -7.69 -0.88 6.62
CA LYS A 77 -8.63 -0.26 5.66
C LYS A 77 -7.83 0.35 4.51
N VAL A 78 -8.36 0.28 3.29
CA VAL A 78 -7.65 0.76 2.10
C VAL A 78 -8.50 1.81 1.38
N ILE A 79 -7.91 2.98 1.13
CA ILE A 79 -8.45 3.97 0.20
C ILE A 79 -7.62 3.86 -1.08
N THR A 80 -8.27 3.62 -2.22
CA THR A 80 -7.56 3.43 -3.48
C THR A 80 -8.36 3.96 -4.66
N SER A 81 -7.80 3.84 -5.86
CA SER A 81 -8.44 4.29 -7.10
C SER A 81 -9.10 3.16 -7.87
N PRO A 82 -10.07 3.47 -8.75
CA PRO A 82 -10.67 2.46 -9.64
C PRO A 82 -9.64 1.69 -10.47
N GLU A 83 -8.54 2.32 -10.86
CA GLU A 83 -7.43 1.71 -11.59
C GLU A 83 -6.67 0.65 -10.79
N VAL A 84 -6.88 0.58 -9.47
CA VAL A 84 -6.35 -0.48 -8.60
C VAL A 84 -7.42 -1.49 -8.23
N TRP A 85 -8.65 -1.07 -7.92
CA TRP A 85 -9.66 -2.00 -7.41
C TRP A 85 -10.60 -2.51 -8.49
N SER A 86 -11.62 -1.76 -8.89
CA SER A 86 -12.66 -2.21 -9.83
C SER A 86 -12.18 -2.42 -11.27
N ARG A 87 -11.07 -1.79 -11.68
CA ARG A 87 -10.49 -1.87 -13.04
C ARG A 87 -9.02 -2.30 -13.04
N GLY A 88 -8.56 -2.86 -11.93
CA GLY A 88 -7.16 -3.14 -11.69
C GLY A 88 -6.60 -4.39 -12.37
N GLU A 89 -7.40 -5.15 -13.12
CA GLU A 89 -6.96 -6.39 -13.76
C GLU A 89 -5.83 -6.18 -14.79
N SER A 90 -5.68 -4.95 -15.30
CA SER A 90 -4.67 -4.60 -16.29
C SER A 90 -4.03 -3.24 -16.01
N GLY A 91 -2.94 -2.92 -16.73
CA GLY A 91 -2.28 -1.62 -16.64
C GLY A 91 -1.37 -1.45 -15.41
N PRO A 92 -1.08 -0.20 -15.01
CA PRO A 92 -0.12 0.10 -13.94
C PRO A 92 -0.54 -0.37 -12.55
N GLY A 93 -1.85 -0.42 -12.28
CA GLY A 93 -2.41 -0.81 -10.98
C GLY A 93 -2.44 -2.32 -10.72
N ARG A 94 -2.12 -3.16 -11.71
CA ARG A 94 -2.37 -4.61 -11.65
C ARG A 94 -1.70 -5.36 -10.51
N PHE A 95 -0.51 -4.93 -10.08
CA PHE A 95 0.17 -5.58 -8.97
C PHE A 95 -0.46 -5.21 -7.63
N SER A 96 -0.83 -3.95 -7.46
CA SER A 96 -1.62 -3.49 -6.30
C SER A 96 -2.99 -4.15 -6.27
N HIS A 97 -3.64 -4.31 -7.44
CA HIS A 97 -4.91 -5.01 -7.55
C HIS A 97 -4.82 -6.45 -7.04
N ARG A 98 -3.88 -7.23 -7.58
CA ARG A 98 -3.67 -8.63 -7.23
C ARG A 98 -3.40 -8.80 -5.74
N LEU A 99 -2.45 -8.03 -5.19
CA LEU A 99 -2.15 -8.08 -3.78
C LEU A 99 -3.34 -7.66 -2.91
N LEU A 100 -4.03 -6.57 -3.27
CA LEU A 100 -5.18 -6.09 -2.50
C LEU A 100 -6.32 -7.11 -2.49
N LYS A 101 -6.58 -7.77 -3.64
CA LYS A 101 -7.59 -8.83 -3.76
C LYS A 101 -7.32 -9.98 -2.81
N ILE A 102 -6.12 -10.56 -2.82
CA ILE A 102 -5.82 -11.70 -1.95
C ILE A 102 -5.89 -11.31 -0.47
N LEU A 103 -5.42 -10.10 -0.12
CA LEU A 103 -5.44 -9.63 1.28
C LEU A 103 -6.87 -9.36 1.76
N TYR A 104 -7.74 -8.85 0.89
CA TYR A 104 -9.15 -8.66 1.18
C TYR A 104 -9.88 -9.99 1.36
N GLU A 105 -9.70 -10.94 0.43
CA GLU A 105 -10.32 -12.26 0.50
C GLU A 105 -9.89 -13.06 1.73
N ARG A 106 -8.65 -12.84 2.20
CA ARG A 106 -8.10 -13.48 3.41
C ARG A 106 -8.40 -12.72 4.70
N GLY A 107 -9.13 -11.60 4.63
CA GLY A 107 -9.55 -10.83 5.81
C GLY A 107 -8.48 -9.94 6.43
N TYR A 108 -7.31 -9.79 5.80
CA TYR A 108 -6.27 -8.85 6.23
C TYR A 108 -6.62 -7.40 5.90
N VAL A 109 -7.50 -7.19 4.91
CA VAL A 109 -8.10 -5.89 4.59
C VAL A 109 -9.60 -5.97 4.87
N SER A 110 -10.11 -5.10 5.73
CA SER A 110 -11.53 -5.12 6.13
C SER A 110 -12.43 -4.31 5.20
N VAL A 111 -11.90 -3.24 4.61
CA VAL A 111 -12.66 -2.30 3.80
C VAL A 111 -11.77 -1.78 2.67
N VAL A 112 -12.34 -1.68 1.47
CA VAL A 112 -11.76 -0.95 0.34
C VAL A 112 -12.72 0.15 -0.08
N VAL A 113 -12.26 1.40 -0.03
CA VAL A 113 -13.01 2.57 -0.51
C VAL A 113 -12.35 3.10 -1.77
N GLU A 114 -13.11 3.15 -2.85
CA GLU A 114 -12.66 3.67 -4.13
C GLU A 114 -12.94 5.17 -4.25
N THR A 115 -11.92 5.93 -4.63
CA THR A 115 -12.04 7.34 -4.99
C THR A 115 -10.98 7.71 -6.02
N ALA A 116 -11.21 8.75 -6.80
CA ALA A 116 -10.18 9.20 -7.72
C ALA A 116 -8.99 9.74 -6.92
N LEU A 117 -7.80 9.18 -7.14
CA LEU A 117 -6.56 9.67 -6.52
C LEU A 117 -5.78 10.63 -7.41
N ALA A 118 -6.09 10.68 -8.72
CA ALA A 118 -5.44 11.56 -9.69
C ALA A 118 -6.48 12.31 -10.53
N PRO A 119 -6.15 13.50 -11.06
CA PRO A 119 -6.98 14.17 -12.05
C PRO A 119 -7.08 13.34 -13.33
N ALA A 120 -8.21 13.46 -14.00
CA ALA A 120 -8.48 12.80 -15.28
C ALA A 120 -9.11 13.81 -16.26
N ARG A 121 -9.34 13.40 -17.51
CA ARG A 121 -9.93 14.28 -18.54
C ARG A 121 -11.26 14.90 -18.09
N ASP A 122 -12.03 14.16 -17.30
CA ASP A 122 -13.35 14.50 -16.78
C ASP A 122 -13.33 14.85 -15.28
N LYS A 123 -12.14 14.95 -14.64
CA LYS A 123 -12.05 15.13 -13.19
C LYS A 123 -10.93 16.09 -12.80
N ARG A 124 -11.34 17.23 -12.22
CA ARG A 124 -10.41 18.30 -11.82
C ARG A 124 -9.69 17.96 -10.51
N PRO A 125 -8.51 18.56 -10.25
CA PRO A 125 -7.79 18.37 -8.99
C PRO A 125 -8.63 18.66 -7.72
N SER A 126 -9.51 19.67 -7.76
CA SER A 126 -10.40 19.98 -6.63
C SER A 126 -11.41 18.88 -6.33
N GLU A 127 -11.88 18.18 -7.36
CA GLU A 127 -12.84 17.08 -7.23
C GLU A 127 -12.18 15.82 -6.69
N VAL A 128 -10.90 15.60 -7.04
CA VAL A 128 -10.03 14.57 -6.44
C VAL A 128 -9.87 14.83 -4.94
N VAL A 129 -9.51 16.05 -4.55
CA VAL A 129 -9.35 16.41 -3.13
C VAL A 129 -10.65 16.21 -2.36
N ARG A 130 -11.79 16.65 -2.91
CA ARG A 130 -13.10 16.44 -2.29
C ARG A 130 -13.42 14.94 -2.13
N GLY A 131 -13.23 14.15 -3.18
CA GLY A 131 -13.51 12.71 -3.13
C GLY A 131 -12.62 11.94 -2.15
N VAL A 132 -11.36 12.38 -1.95
CA VAL A 132 -10.48 11.80 -0.92
C VAL A 132 -10.95 12.18 0.48
N ILE A 133 -11.40 13.42 0.70
CA ILE A 133 -11.98 13.84 1.98
C ILE A 133 -13.22 13.02 2.31
N GLU A 134 -14.13 12.83 1.35
CA GLU A 134 -15.34 12.02 1.52
C GLU A 134 -14.99 10.55 1.86
N ALA A 135 -13.97 9.98 1.20
CA ALA A 135 -13.48 8.64 1.51
C ALA A 135 -12.94 8.55 2.95
N ILE A 136 -12.17 9.54 3.40
CA ILE A 136 -11.67 9.61 4.79
C ILE A 136 -12.82 9.71 5.79
N GLU A 137 -13.83 10.54 5.53
CA GLU A 137 -15.00 10.71 6.39
C GLU A 137 -15.86 9.45 6.49
N SER A 138 -15.90 8.65 5.42
CA SER A 138 -16.55 7.34 5.39
C SER A 138 -15.77 6.28 6.18
N VAL A 139 -14.45 6.22 5.97
CA VAL A 139 -13.56 5.22 6.59
C VAL A 139 -13.29 5.49 8.07
N ARG A 140 -13.30 6.77 8.47
CA ARG A 140 -12.97 7.28 9.81
C ARG A 140 -11.66 6.67 10.35
N PRO A 141 -10.53 6.87 9.66
CA PRO A 141 -9.25 6.32 10.08
C PRO A 141 -8.72 7.04 11.33
N CYS A 142 -7.90 6.36 12.13
CA CYS A 142 -7.19 6.96 13.25
C CYS A 142 -5.79 7.44 12.85
N ILE A 143 -5.09 6.63 12.04
CA ILE A 143 -3.73 6.83 11.56
C ILE A 143 -3.69 6.40 10.09
N VAL A 144 -3.27 7.30 9.20
CA VAL A 144 -3.27 7.04 7.75
C VAL A 144 -1.86 7.01 7.19
N ASP A 145 -1.51 5.92 6.52
CA ASP A 145 -0.30 5.87 5.70
C ASP A 145 -0.54 6.54 4.33
N VAL A 146 0.28 7.55 4.03
CA VAL A 146 0.16 8.40 2.83
C VAL A 146 1.29 8.17 1.82
N SER A 147 1.98 7.02 1.90
CA SER A 147 3.12 6.71 1.03
C SER A 147 2.68 6.33 -0.38
N GLY A 148 1.48 5.75 -0.49
CA GLY A 148 0.84 5.46 -1.76
C GLY A 148 -0.08 6.59 -2.23
N GLY A 149 -0.71 6.38 -3.37
CA GLY A 149 -1.55 7.38 -4.03
C GLY A 149 -0.74 8.53 -4.64
N THR A 150 -1.38 9.69 -4.77
CA THR A 150 -0.75 10.89 -5.33
C THR A 150 -0.52 11.94 -4.25
N GLN A 151 0.24 12.98 -4.58
CA GLN A 151 0.42 14.12 -3.70
C GLN A 151 -0.91 14.82 -3.36
N LEU A 152 -1.88 14.82 -4.28
CA LEU A 152 -3.20 15.40 -4.01
C LEU A 152 -3.97 14.62 -2.94
N SER A 153 -3.87 13.28 -2.93
CA SER A 153 -4.47 12.49 -1.85
C SER A 153 -3.79 12.77 -0.52
N ALA A 154 -2.46 12.83 -0.46
CA ALA A 154 -1.74 13.15 0.77
C ALA A 154 -2.14 14.53 1.33
N ILE A 155 -2.22 15.56 0.47
CA ILE A 155 -2.67 16.91 0.85
C ILE A 155 -4.12 16.90 1.36
N ALA A 156 -5.01 16.15 0.72
CA ALA A 156 -6.40 16.06 1.14
C ALA A 156 -6.54 15.41 2.54
N ILE A 157 -5.76 14.37 2.79
CA ILE A 157 -5.78 13.61 4.06
C ILE A 157 -5.19 14.43 5.19
N ALA A 158 -4.07 15.12 4.95
CA ALA A 158 -3.44 15.99 5.95
C ALA A 158 -4.33 17.17 6.39
N ARG A 159 -5.41 17.48 5.68
CA ARG A 159 -6.43 18.47 6.10
C ARG A 159 -7.46 17.91 7.09
N LYS A 160 -7.50 16.60 7.28
CA LYS A 160 -8.56 15.89 8.02
C LYS A 160 -8.02 14.95 9.10
N ILE A 161 -6.77 14.51 8.97
CA ILE A 161 -6.15 13.53 9.84
C ILE A 161 -4.83 14.09 10.37
N ASP A 162 -4.71 14.12 11.70
CA ASP A 162 -3.54 14.66 12.40
C ASP A 162 -2.41 13.63 12.59
N ARG A 163 -2.72 12.33 12.44
CA ARG A 163 -1.75 11.24 12.62
C ARG A 163 -1.50 10.55 11.29
N LEU A 164 -0.35 10.82 10.70
CA LEU A 164 0.03 10.26 9.40
C LEU A 164 1.30 9.43 9.55
N THR A 165 1.43 8.44 8.67
CA THR A 165 2.69 7.72 8.49
C THR A 165 3.19 7.80 7.07
N TYR A 166 4.50 7.64 6.92
CA TYR A 166 5.17 7.50 5.63
C TYR A 166 6.10 6.30 5.65
N THR A 167 5.87 5.38 4.73
CA THR A 167 6.56 4.14 4.53
C THR A 167 7.58 4.29 3.41
N TYR A 168 8.85 4.05 3.73
CA TYR A 168 9.95 4.21 2.79
C TYR A 168 11.00 3.10 2.94
N PRO A 169 11.48 2.51 1.83
CA PRO A 169 12.60 1.58 1.86
C PRO A 169 13.91 2.29 2.25
N MET A 170 14.60 1.80 3.27
CA MET A 170 15.90 2.32 3.72
C MET A 170 16.89 1.18 3.94
N GLY A 171 17.79 0.99 2.97
CA GLY A 171 18.81 -0.04 3.02
C GLY A 171 18.22 -1.46 2.92
N ASP A 172 18.37 -2.22 3.99
CA ASP A 172 17.90 -3.60 4.13
C ASP A 172 16.51 -3.73 4.77
N HIS A 173 15.84 -2.61 5.06
CA HIS A 173 14.52 -2.59 5.70
C HIS A 173 13.54 -1.64 4.99
N VAL A 174 12.26 -1.81 5.29
CA VAL A 174 11.20 -0.84 5.03
C VAL A 174 10.83 -0.16 6.35
N TYR A 175 10.89 1.16 6.39
CA TYR A 175 10.57 1.94 7.59
C TYR A 175 9.22 2.62 7.45
N VAL A 176 8.37 2.51 8.48
CA VAL A 176 7.12 3.25 8.64
C VAL A 176 7.36 4.36 9.66
N TYR A 177 7.56 5.58 9.15
CA TYR A 177 7.81 6.80 9.93
C TYR A 177 6.51 7.44 10.38
N ARG A 178 6.51 8.02 11.57
CA ARG A 178 5.47 8.97 11.99
C ARG A 178 5.76 10.35 11.38
N LEU A 179 4.72 11.02 10.90
CA LEU A 179 4.76 12.43 10.46
C LEU A 179 4.20 13.37 11.53
#